data_AF-A0A834E6R3-F1
#
_entry.id   AF-A0A834E6R3-F1
#
_cell.length_a   1.000
_cell.length_b   1.000
_cell.length_c   1.000
_cell.angle_alpha   90.00
_cell.angle_beta   90.00
_cell.angle_gamma   90.00
#
_symmetry.space_group_name_H-M   'P 1'
#
loop_
_entity.id
_entity.type
_entity.pdbx_description
1 polymer ?
#
loop_
_entity_poly.entity_id
_entity_poly.type
_entity_poly.pdbx_seq_one_letter_code
_entity_poly.pdbx_strand_id
1 'polypeptide(L)'
;MFPLTEENKHVAQLLFSTGSCPRCIFRFCGVDLHAPYKLSYKELLYELQKFLETEKGELILEVPNPPPKKIRLQELEDRINNLSQNGEGRVSSTEDGNIASKTSNLNVCNVCLGILQEFCEKEFIKKVCQKVEASGFEFTNLVFSVSFPPQLSVREHAAWLLVKQEMGKQNLSLGRNDIVQLKEAYKWITHPLFSEELGVPVDGKTCNMPRLFQASQKQTVSIH
;
A
#
# COMPACT_ATOMS: atom_id res chain seq x y z
N MET A 1 10.35 -15.94 12.30
CA MET A 1 9.69 -15.35 13.47
C MET A 1 8.96 -14.11 13.01
N PHE A 2 7.69 -13.95 13.35
CA PHE A 2 6.90 -12.77 12.96
C PHE A 2 7.34 -11.54 13.77
N PRO A 3 7.45 -10.34 13.19
CA PRO A 3 8.11 -9.21 13.85
C PRO A 3 7.23 -8.45 14.84
N LEU A 4 5.92 -8.68 14.84
CA LEU A 4 4.99 -8.01 15.75
C LEU A 4 4.84 -8.78 17.06
N THR A 5 4.74 -8.04 18.17
CA THR A 5 4.47 -8.56 19.52
C THR A 5 3.00 -8.33 19.90
N GLU A 6 2.54 -8.92 21.01
CA GLU A 6 1.16 -8.73 21.50
C GLU A 6 0.83 -7.25 21.75
N GLU A 7 1.80 -6.43 22.16
CA GLU A 7 1.63 -4.97 22.32
C GLU A 7 1.24 -4.27 21.00
N ASN A 8 1.64 -4.84 19.86
CA ASN A 8 1.31 -4.29 18.54
C ASN A 8 -0.07 -4.72 18.05
N LYS A 9 -0.72 -5.70 18.68
CA LYS A 9 -1.87 -6.41 18.12
C LYS A 9 -3.09 -5.52 17.88
N HIS A 10 -3.45 -4.68 18.84
CA HIS A 10 -4.56 -3.74 18.70
C HIS A 10 -4.33 -2.75 17.54
N VAL A 11 -3.12 -2.20 17.44
CA VAL A 11 -2.74 -1.29 16.35
C VAL A 11 -2.74 -2.01 15.01
N ALA A 12 -2.18 -3.22 14.95
CA ALA A 12 -2.14 -4.04 13.76
C ALA A 12 -3.56 -4.41 13.28
N GLN A 13 -4.45 -4.81 14.19
CA GLN A 13 -5.85 -5.12 13.90
C GLN A 13 -6.61 -3.89 13.38
N LEU A 14 -6.44 -2.73 14.03
CA LEU A 14 -7.07 -1.48 13.62
C LEU A 14 -6.62 -1.04 12.22
N LEU A 15 -5.32 -1.05 11.97
CA LEU A 15 -4.76 -0.68 10.67
C LEU A 15 -5.14 -1.68 9.58
N PHE A 16 -5.14 -2.97 9.89
CA PHE A 16 -5.51 -4.02 8.95
C PHE A 16 -6.99 -3.93 8.55
N SER A 17 -7.89 -3.81 9.53
CA SER A 17 -9.34 -3.68 9.30
C SER A 17 -9.74 -2.41 8.55
N THR A 18 -8.95 -1.34 8.66
CA THR A 18 -9.17 -0.09 7.91
C THR A 18 -8.51 -0.07 6.52
N GLY A 19 -7.78 -1.13 6.14
CA GLY A 19 -7.23 -1.30 4.79
C GLY A 19 -5.75 -0.95 4.63
N SER A 20 -4.96 -0.94 5.70
CA SER A 20 -3.50 -0.80 5.63
C SER A 20 -2.84 -2.13 5.25
N CYS A 21 -1.83 -2.09 4.37
CA CYS A 21 -1.08 -3.29 4.01
C CYS A 21 -0.10 -3.73 5.12
N PRO A 22 0.34 -5.01 5.13
CA PRO A 22 1.24 -5.54 6.18
C PRO A 22 2.53 -4.73 6.36
N ARG A 23 3.15 -4.30 5.26
CA ARG A 23 4.37 -3.48 5.32
C ARG A 23 4.11 -2.09 5.94
N CYS A 24 2.97 -1.47 5.67
CA CYS A 24 2.59 -0.24 6.36
C CYS A 24 2.35 -0.49 7.85
N ILE A 25 1.72 -1.60 8.22
CA ILE A 25 1.52 -1.96 9.62
C ILE A 25 2.86 -2.09 10.35
N PHE A 26 3.83 -2.79 9.77
CA PHE A 26 5.18 -2.89 10.34
C PHE A 26 5.82 -1.52 10.58
N ARG A 27 5.63 -0.57 9.65
CA ARG A 27 6.14 0.80 9.82
C ARG A 27 5.51 1.51 11.01
N PHE A 28 4.18 1.41 11.17
CA PHE A 28 3.46 2.04 12.28
C PHE A 28 3.68 1.34 13.62
N CYS A 29 4.09 0.08 13.60
CA CYS A 29 4.52 -0.67 14.78
C CYS A 29 6.02 -0.51 15.09
N GLY A 30 6.75 0.33 14.34
CA GLY A 30 8.16 0.62 14.60
C GLY A 30 9.13 -0.53 14.30
N VAL A 31 8.76 -1.47 13.42
CA VAL A 31 9.65 -2.57 13.02
C VAL A 31 10.78 -2.01 12.16
N ASP A 32 11.99 -1.94 12.73
CA ASP A 32 13.22 -1.44 12.11
C ASP A 32 14.05 -2.54 11.42
N LEU A 33 13.72 -3.81 11.64
CA LEU A 33 14.35 -4.93 10.96
C LEU A 33 13.98 -4.93 9.48
N HIS A 34 14.98 -4.95 8.59
CA HIS A 34 14.74 -4.93 7.13
C HIS A 34 14.17 -6.26 6.59
N ALA A 35 14.54 -7.39 7.21
CA ALA A 35 14.24 -8.72 6.67
C ALA A 35 12.73 -9.00 6.51
N PRO A 36 11.85 -8.68 7.49
CA PRO A 36 10.41 -8.85 7.32
C PRO A 36 9.83 -8.12 6.11
N TYR A 37 10.32 -6.92 5.77
CA TYR A 37 9.78 -6.16 4.63
C TYR A 37 10.04 -6.81 3.27
N LYS A 38 11.05 -7.67 3.18
CA LYS A 38 11.49 -8.34 1.95
C LYS A 38 10.72 -9.63 1.65
N LEU A 39 9.90 -10.12 2.58
CA LEU A 39 9.01 -11.26 2.33
C LEU A 39 7.97 -10.90 1.26
N SER A 40 7.46 -11.92 0.57
CA SER A 40 6.44 -11.70 -0.46
C SER A 40 5.16 -11.15 0.16
N TYR A 41 4.43 -10.34 -0.59
CA TYR A 41 3.17 -9.77 -0.10
C TYR A 41 2.18 -10.83 0.43
N LYS A 42 2.12 -11.99 -0.25
CA LYS A 42 1.22 -13.10 0.12
C LYS A 42 1.60 -13.73 1.45
N GLU A 43 2.89 -14.01 1.66
CA GLU A 43 3.39 -14.55 2.93
C GLU A 43 3.14 -13.57 4.08
N LEU A 44 3.40 -12.28 3.85
CA LEU A 44 3.14 -11.25 4.84
C LEU A 44 1.67 -11.15 5.25
N LEU A 45 0.77 -11.23 4.26
CA LEU A 45 -0.66 -11.19 4.52
C LEU A 45 -1.11 -12.41 5.33
N TYR A 46 -0.64 -13.59 4.96
CA TYR A 46 -0.95 -14.84 5.66
C TYR A 46 -0.45 -14.83 7.11
N GLU A 47 0.82 -14.47 7.34
CA GLU A 47 1.39 -14.42 8.69
C GLU A 47 0.71 -13.36 9.56
N LEU A 48 0.34 -12.21 8.98
CA LEU A 48 -0.42 -11.18 9.69
C LEU A 48 -1.81 -11.66 10.08
N GLN A 49 -2.55 -12.31 9.17
CA GLN A 49 -3.86 -12.86 9.48
C GLN A 49 -3.77 -13.90 10.60
N LYS A 50 -2.81 -14.81 10.51
CA LYS A 50 -2.55 -15.82 11.54
C LYS A 50 -2.23 -15.18 12.90
N PHE A 51 -1.42 -14.13 12.93
CA PHE A 51 -1.11 -13.38 14.15
C PHE A 51 -2.37 -12.77 14.78
N LEU A 52 -3.23 -12.16 13.97
CA LEU A 52 -4.46 -11.49 14.41
C LEU A 52 -5.59 -12.46 14.83
N GLU A 53 -5.66 -13.66 14.25
CA GLU A 53 -6.69 -14.66 14.54
C GLU A 53 -6.62 -15.27 15.95
N THR A 54 -5.50 -15.11 16.64
CA THR A 54 -5.22 -15.73 17.95
C THR A 54 -6.16 -15.24 19.08
N GLU A 55 -7.05 -14.27 18.82
CA GLU A 55 -7.90 -13.60 19.83
C GLU A 55 -9.39 -13.53 19.49
N LYS A 56 -9.98 -14.57 18.88
CA LYS A 56 -11.45 -14.71 18.87
C LYS A 56 -11.96 -15.16 20.26
N GLY A 57 -11.81 -14.29 21.26
CA GLY A 57 -12.44 -14.38 22.57
C GLY A 57 -13.16 -13.07 22.88
N GLU A 58 -14.49 -13.09 22.75
CA GLU A 58 -15.47 -12.11 23.27
C GLU A 58 -15.17 -10.61 23.10
N LEU A 59 -15.52 -10.06 21.92
CA LEU A 59 -15.96 -8.67 21.82
C LEU A 59 -17.46 -8.63 21.54
N ILE A 60 -18.24 -8.41 22.60
CA ILE A 60 -19.64 -8.02 22.49
C ILE A 60 -19.65 -6.61 21.89
N LEU A 61 -19.96 -6.51 20.60
CA LEU A 61 -20.33 -5.25 19.96
C LEU A 61 -21.76 -4.91 20.40
N GLU A 62 -21.91 -4.25 21.54
CA GLU A 62 -23.10 -3.40 21.74
C GLU A 62 -22.93 -2.17 20.85
N VAL A 63 -23.56 -2.22 19.67
CA VAL A 63 -23.79 -1.03 18.84
C VAL A 63 -25.08 -0.38 19.35
N PRO A 64 -25.06 0.84 19.91
CA PRO A 64 -26.29 1.60 20.10
C PRO A 64 -26.83 1.97 18.72
N ASN A 65 -27.92 1.33 18.30
CA ASN A 65 -28.64 1.68 17.07
C ASN A 65 -29.01 3.18 17.08
N PRO A 66 -28.69 3.95 16.03
CA PRO A 66 -29.27 5.29 15.87
C PRO A 66 -30.77 5.17 15.54
N PRO A 67 -31.62 6.10 16.03
CA PRO A 67 -33.07 5.96 15.95
C PRO A 67 -33.57 6.07 14.50
N PRO A 68 -34.49 5.18 14.05
CA PRO A 68 -35.06 5.29 12.72
C PRO A 68 -36.09 6.42 12.69
N LYS A 69 -35.78 7.49 11.95
CA LYS A 69 -36.77 8.53 11.61
C LYS A 69 -37.79 7.91 10.65
N LYS A 70 -39.02 7.73 11.13
CA LYS A 70 -40.18 7.40 10.31
C LYS A 70 -40.49 8.58 9.38
N ILE A 71 -40.27 8.42 8.08
CA ILE A 71 -40.98 9.19 7.05
C ILE A 71 -42.09 8.28 6.51
N ARG A 72 -43.32 8.76 6.67
CA ARG A 72 -44.56 8.16 6.16
C ARG A 72 -44.74 8.65 4.73
N LEU A 73 -44.52 7.78 3.73
CA LEU A 73 -45.02 8.00 2.38
C LEU A 73 -46.27 7.13 2.21
N GLN A 74 -47.43 7.77 2.04
CA GLN A 74 -48.66 7.10 1.64
C GLN A 74 -48.68 6.97 0.12
N GLU A 75 -49.03 5.77 -0.32
CA GLU A 75 -49.35 5.40 -1.70
C GLU A 75 -50.56 6.21 -2.21
N LEU A 76 -50.54 6.58 -3.49
CA LEU A 76 -51.73 6.49 -4.31
C LEU A 76 -51.32 6.21 -5.76
N GLU A 77 -51.89 5.14 -6.27
CA GLU A 77 -51.76 4.58 -7.61
C GLU A 77 -52.33 5.54 -8.66
N ASP A 78 -51.79 5.55 -9.88
CA ASP A 78 -52.63 5.23 -11.04
C ASP A 78 -51.84 4.90 -12.32
N ARG A 79 -52.41 3.91 -12.98
CA ARG A 79 -52.01 3.10 -14.13
C ARG A 79 -52.12 3.91 -15.44
N ILE A 80 -51.30 3.59 -16.46
CA ILE A 80 -51.67 3.40 -17.90
C ILE A 80 -50.42 3.27 -18.81
N ASN A 81 -50.24 2.04 -19.33
CA ASN A 81 -49.96 1.60 -20.70
C ASN A 81 -48.72 2.02 -21.54
N ASN A 82 -48.07 0.95 -22.03
CA ASN A 82 -47.61 0.67 -23.41
C ASN A 82 -46.20 1.08 -23.89
N LEU A 83 -45.41 0.02 -24.12
CA LEU A 83 -44.77 -0.36 -25.41
C LEU A 83 -43.58 0.48 -25.95
N SER A 84 -42.38 -0.10 -25.94
CA SER A 84 -41.60 -0.32 -27.19
C SER A 84 -40.47 -1.34 -27.01
N GLN A 85 -40.42 -2.28 -27.94
CA GLN A 85 -39.42 -3.34 -28.12
C GLN A 85 -38.15 -2.83 -28.84
N ASN A 86 -37.13 -3.71 -28.80
CA ASN A 86 -36.11 -4.00 -29.82
C ASN A 86 -34.70 -3.38 -29.73
N GLY A 87 -33.71 -4.29 -29.77
CA GLY A 87 -32.32 -4.03 -30.11
C GLY A 87 -31.34 -5.18 -29.81
N GLU A 88 -31.61 -6.42 -30.25
CA GLU A 88 -30.59 -7.49 -30.35
C GLU A 88 -29.64 -7.24 -31.54
N GLY A 89 -28.35 -7.54 -31.36
CA GLY A 89 -27.36 -7.63 -32.43
C GLY A 89 -26.18 -8.51 -32.03
N ARG A 90 -26.12 -9.72 -32.61
CA ARG A 90 -25.14 -10.80 -32.38
C ARG A 90 -23.76 -10.53 -33.00
N VAL A 91 -22.73 -10.87 -32.23
CA VAL A 91 -21.51 -11.67 -32.53
C VAL A 91 -20.75 -11.42 -33.85
N SER A 92 -19.47 -11.04 -33.72
CA SER A 92 -18.37 -11.64 -34.49
C SER A 92 -17.07 -11.63 -33.69
N SER A 93 -16.46 -12.81 -33.59
CA SER A 93 -15.17 -13.09 -32.97
C SER A 93 -14.01 -12.49 -33.76
N THR A 94 -13.04 -11.90 -33.07
CA THR A 94 -11.64 -11.90 -33.48
C THR A 94 -10.79 -12.05 -32.23
N GLU A 95 -9.99 -13.10 -32.23
CA GLU A 95 -9.01 -13.44 -31.21
C GLU A 95 -7.94 -12.35 -31.18
N ASP A 96 -7.67 -11.79 -30.00
CA ASP A 96 -6.35 -11.24 -29.73
C ASP A 96 -6.01 -11.39 -28.25
N GLY A 97 -4.81 -11.92 -28.03
CA GLY A 97 -4.32 -12.47 -26.78
C GLY A 97 -4.37 -11.48 -25.63
N ASN A 98 -5.43 -11.59 -24.83
CA ASN A 98 -5.51 -10.88 -23.57
C ASN A 98 -4.65 -11.66 -22.55
N ILE A 99 -3.37 -11.28 -22.45
CA ILE A 99 -2.58 -11.55 -21.24
C ILE A 99 -3.20 -10.68 -20.15
N ALA A 100 -4.35 -11.13 -19.66
CA ALA A 100 -4.90 -10.71 -18.38
C ALA A 100 -3.90 -11.21 -17.35
N SER A 101 -2.91 -10.37 -17.06
CA SER A 101 -2.08 -10.50 -15.88
C SER A 101 -3.05 -10.72 -14.73
N LYS A 102 -2.87 -11.83 -14.02
CA LYS A 102 -3.63 -12.17 -12.83
C LYS A 102 -3.33 -11.10 -11.78
N THR A 103 -3.99 -9.96 -11.90
CA THR A 103 -4.14 -8.98 -10.83
C THR A 103 -4.98 -9.68 -9.79
N SER A 104 -4.30 -10.42 -8.90
CA SER A 104 -4.91 -10.87 -7.66
C SER A 104 -5.58 -9.65 -7.05
N ASN A 105 -6.88 -9.75 -6.73
CA ASN A 105 -7.74 -8.72 -6.17
C ASN A 105 -7.21 -8.23 -4.79
N LEU A 106 -6.04 -7.59 -4.78
CA LEU A 106 -5.42 -7.04 -3.61
C LEU A 106 -6.01 -5.65 -3.39
N ASN A 107 -6.60 -5.44 -2.22
CA ASN A 107 -7.09 -4.12 -1.83
C ASN A 107 -5.91 -3.14 -1.79
N VAL A 108 -6.06 -2.01 -2.47
CA VAL A 108 -5.06 -0.93 -2.47
C VAL A 108 -4.94 -0.36 -1.06
N CYS A 109 -3.71 -0.28 -0.55
CA CYS A 109 -3.44 0.23 0.78
C CYS A 109 -3.92 1.68 0.94
N ASN A 110 -4.74 1.95 1.94
CA ASN A 110 -5.27 3.29 2.23
C ASN A 110 -4.19 4.31 2.63
N VAL A 111 -3.01 3.85 3.08
CA VAL A 111 -1.85 4.68 3.45
C VAL A 111 -0.93 4.91 2.26
N CYS A 112 -0.36 3.84 1.68
CA CYS A 112 0.73 3.95 0.71
C CYS A 112 0.30 3.84 -0.75
N LEU A 113 -0.98 3.60 -1.04
CA LEU A 113 -1.52 3.54 -2.40
C LEU A 113 -0.74 2.58 -3.32
N GLY A 114 -0.38 1.39 -2.83
CA GLY A 114 0.33 0.39 -3.62
C GLY A 114 1.86 0.45 -3.55
N ILE A 115 2.46 1.52 -3.01
CA ILE A 115 3.93 1.71 -3.01
C ILE A 115 4.68 0.56 -2.31
N LEU A 116 4.16 0.09 -1.17
CA LEU A 116 4.69 -1.07 -0.45
C LEU A 116 3.90 -2.35 -0.74
N GLN A 117 3.21 -2.41 -1.88
CA GLN A 117 2.52 -3.59 -2.38
C GLN A 117 3.23 -4.00 -3.67
N GLU A 118 2.64 -3.77 -4.85
CA GLU A 118 3.20 -4.17 -6.15
C GLU A 118 4.46 -3.39 -6.55
N PHE A 119 4.56 -2.10 -6.21
CA PHE A 119 5.66 -1.25 -6.68
C PHE A 119 7.00 -1.50 -5.98
N CYS A 120 7.02 -2.33 -4.93
CA CYS A 120 8.27 -2.75 -4.30
C CYS A 120 8.61 -4.23 -4.56
N GLU A 121 7.84 -4.93 -5.41
CA GLU A 121 8.10 -6.33 -5.75
C GLU A 121 9.07 -6.47 -6.94
N LYS A 122 9.71 -7.65 -7.03
CA LYS A 122 10.72 -7.96 -8.04
C LYS A 122 10.24 -7.72 -9.48
N GLU A 123 8.98 -8.04 -9.79
CA GLU A 123 8.43 -7.86 -11.14
C GLU A 123 8.39 -6.39 -11.58
N PHE A 124 8.04 -5.48 -10.67
CA PHE A 124 8.06 -4.05 -10.97
C PHE A 124 9.49 -3.55 -11.13
N ILE A 125 10.38 -3.92 -10.21
CA ILE A 125 11.80 -3.51 -10.27
C ILE A 125 12.46 -4.00 -11.56
N LYS A 126 12.18 -5.22 -12.00
CA LYS A 126 12.67 -5.75 -13.27
C LYS A 126 12.24 -4.89 -14.46
N LYS A 127 11.00 -4.43 -14.52
CA LYS A 127 10.52 -3.53 -15.58
C LYS A 127 11.26 -2.19 -15.55
N VAL A 128 11.60 -1.69 -14.36
CA VAL A 128 12.42 -0.47 -14.22
C VAL A 128 13.84 -0.72 -14.74
N CYS A 129 14.48 -1.81 -14.33
CA CYS A 129 15.83 -2.17 -14.77
C CYS A 129 15.91 -2.36 -16.29
N GLN A 130 14.93 -3.02 -16.90
CA GLN A 130 14.85 -3.17 -18.36
C GLN A 130 14.82 -1.81 -19.08
N LYS A 131 14.13 -0.80 -18.53
CA LYS A 131 14.14 0.56 -19.09
C LYS A 131 15.51 1.24 -18.92
N VAL A 132 16.18 1.01 -17.80
CA VAL A 132 17.54 1.54 -17.55
C VAL A 132 18.54 0.94 -18.54
N GLU A 133 18.53 -0.37 -18.70
CA GLU A 133 19.41 -1.09 -19.65
C GLU A 133 19.16 -0.67 -21.09
N ALA A 134 17.89 -0.51 -21.49
CA ALA A 134 17.51 -0.04 -22.82
C ALA A 134 18.00 1.39 -23.13
N SER A 135 18.41 2.15 -22.11
CA SER A 135 18.97 3.50 -22.29
C SER A 135 20.45 3.49 -22.67
N GLY A 136 21.15 2.35 -22.58
CA GLY A 136 22.52 2.19 -23.06
C GLY A 136 23.58 2.99 -22.27
N PHE A 137 23.35 3.25 -20.98
CA PHE A 137 24.33 3.92 -20.13
C PHE A 137 25.39 2.96 -19.61
N GLU A 138 26.63 3.45 -19.54
CA GLU A 138 27.71 2.78 -18.81
C GLU A 138 27.80 3.33 -17.39
N PHE A 139 27.68 2.47 -16.39
CA PHE A 139 27.78 2.86 -14.98
C PHE A 139 28.35 1.72 -14.14
N THR A 140 29.10 2.07 -13.10
CA THR A 140 29.66 1.11 -12.12
C THR A 140 28.93 1.12 -10.79
N ASN A 141 28.04 2.10 -10.58
CA ASN A 141 27.19 2.24 -9.42
C ASN A 141 25.87 2.96 -9.80
N LEU A 142 24.87 2.85 -8.93
CA LEU A 142 23.57 3.51 -9.11
C LEU A 142 23.21 4.34 -7.87
N VAL A 143 22.68 5.55 -8.06
CA VAL A 143 21.99 6.29 -6.99
C VAL A 143 20.49 6.22 -7.26
N PHE A 144 19.76 5.54 -6.39
CA PHE A 144 18.32 5.41 -6.52
C PHE A 144 17.59 6.61 -5.88
N SER A 145 16.90 7.39 -6.72
CA SER A 145 16.03 8.49 -6.31
C SER A 145 14.57 8.15 -6.59
N VAL A 146 13.73 8.31 -5.58
CA VAL A 146 12.28 8.11 -5.67
C VAL A 146 11.54 9.31 -5.08
N SER A 147 10.48 9.71 -5.78
CA SER A 147 9.55 10.76 -5.41
C SER A 147 8.16 10.15 -5.25
N PHE A 148 7.46 10.52 -4.19
CA PHE A 148 6.11 10.03 -3.93
C PHE A 148 5.08 11.15 -4.06
N PRO A 149 3.81 10.81 -4.36
CA PRO A 149 2.75 11.80 -4.43
C PRO A 149 2.62 12.58 -3.10
N PRO A 150 2.60 13.93 -3.11
CA PRO A 150 2.56 14.74 -1.88
C PRO A 150 1.37 14.43 -0.95
N GLN A 151 0.25 13.98 -1.53
CA GLN A 151 -0.95 13.58 -0.78
C GLN A 151 -0.73 12.36 0.14
N LEU A 152 0.34 11.57 -0.07
CA LEU A 152 0.67 10.48 0.84
C LEU A 152 1.00 11.00 2.25
N SER A 153 1.56 12.21 2.38
CA SER A 153 1.82 12.80 3.69
C SER A 153 0.55 13.03 4.50
N VAL A 154 -0.57 13.34 3.84
CA VAL A 154 -1.87 13.52 4.52
C VAL A 154 -2.39 12.17 5.02
N ARG A 155 -2.30 11.12 4.19
CA ARG A 155 -2.72 9.76 4.56
C ARG A 155 -1.88 9.20 5.69
N GLU A 156 -0.57 9.40 5.63
CA GLU A 156 0.37 8.96 6.67
C GLU A 156 0.11 9.69 7.99
N HIS A 157 -0.21 10.99 7.94
CA HIS A 157 -0.58 11.75 9.13
C HIS A 157 -1.91 11.31 9.73
N ALA A 158 -2.92 11.03 8.91
CA ALA A 158 -4.21 10.51 9.36
C ALA A 158 -4.06 9.13 10.03
N ALA A 159 -3.29 8.24 9.43
CA ALA A 159 -2.97 6.94 10.04
C ALA A 159 -2.18 7.10 11.35
N TRP A 160 -1.21 8.03 11.42
CA TRP A 160 -0.52 8.31 12.68
C TRP A 160 -1.46 8.80 13.78
N LEU A 161 -2.40 9.70 13.48
CA LEU A 161 -3.40 10.15 14.46
C LEU A 161 -4.26 8.99 14.97
N LEU A 162 -4.69 8.11 14.06
CA LEU A 162 -5.47 6.92 14.41
C LEU A 162 -4.69 5.98 15.33
N VAL A 163 -3.44 5.68 15.00
CA VAL A 163 -2.56 4.84 15.83
C VAL A 163 -2.29 5.51 17.18
N LYS A 164 -2.01 6.81 17.19
CA LYS A 164 -1.76 7.57 18.42
C LYS A 164 -2.97 7.54 19.35
N GLN A 165 -4.19 7.65 18.81
CA GLN A 165 -5.42 7.52 19.58
C GLN A 165 -5.56 6.12 20.19
N GLU A 166 -5.24 5.07 19.42
CA GLU A 166 -5.33 3.68 19.88
C GLU A 166 -4.29 3.34 20.95
N MET A 167 -3.05 3.81 20.77
CA MET A 167 -1.98 3.67 21.77
C MET A 167 -2.33 4.41 23.08
N GLY A 168 -2.98 5.57 22.98
CA GLY A 168 -3.46 6.33 24.14
C GLY A 168 -4.48 5.57 24.99
N LYS A 169 -5.35 4.74 24.37
CA LYS A 169 -6.29 3.87 25.11
C LYS A 169 -5.57 2.78 25.91
N GLN A 170 -4.41 2.34 25.43
CA GLN A 170 -3.57 1.33 26.05
C GLN A 170 -2.56 1.92 27.03
N ASN A 171 -2.62 3.24 27.32
CA ASN A 171 -1.64 3.97 28.11
C ASN A 171 -0.20 3.89 27.57
N LEU A 172 -0.05 3.65 26.26
CA LEU A 172 1.22 3.63 25.55
C LEU A 172 1.44 4.97 24.82
N SER A 173 2.70 5.39 24.71
CA SER A 173 3.07 6.59 23.94
C SER A 173 3.73 6.19 22.62
N LEU A 174 3.29 6.80 21.51
CA LEU A 174 3.95 6.69 20.21
C LEU A 174 4.41 8.07 19.74
N GLY A 175 5.71 8.25 19.62
CA GLY A 175 6.36 9.39 19.00
C GLY A 175 6.25 9.33 17.48
N ARG A 176 6.32 10.50 16.82
CA ARG A 176 6.31 10.56 15.36
C ARG A 176 7.57 9.95 14.73
N ASN A 177 8.68 9.96 15.46
CA ASN A 177 9.97 9.42 15.01
C ASN A 177 10.06 7.90 15.14
N ASP A 178 9.10 7.28 15.82
CA ASP A 178 9.03 5.82 16.01
C ASP A 178 8.44 5.13 14.78
N ILE A 179 7.88 5.91 13.85
CA ILE A 179 7.35 5.40 12.58
C ILE A 179 8.45 5.39 11.53
N VAL A 180 8.72 4.21 10.98
CA VAL A 180 9.61 4.04 9.83
C VAL A 180 9.05 4.84 8.65
N GLN A 181 9.87 5.63 7.96
CA GLN A 181 9.40 6.44 6.83
C GLN A 181 9.08 5.60 5.60
N LEU A 182 8.11 6.02 4.77
CA LEU A 182 7.72 5.29 3.56
C LEU A 182 8.92 5.06 2.64
N LYS A 183 9.71 6.13 2.47
CA LYS A 183 10.89 6.13 1.60
C LYS A 183 11.98 5.21 2.12
N GLU A 184 12.14 5.12 3.43
CA GLU A 184 13.13 4.27 4.06
C GLU A 184 12.77 2.79 3.88
N ALA A 185 11.56 2.39 4.26
CA ALA A 185 11.08 1.02 4.05
C ALA A 185 11.12 0.61 2.56
N TYR A 186 10.72 1.52 1.66
CA TYR A 186 10.77 1.26 0.22
C TYR A 186 12.20 1.00 -0.27
N LYS A 187 13.19 1.75 0.24
CA LYS A 187 14.60 1.54 -0.10
C LYS A 187 15.15 0.24 0.47
N TRP A 188 14.78 -0.14 1.69
CA TRP A 188 15.20 -1.42 2.28
C TRP A 188 14.81 -2.63 1.42
N ILE A 189 13.64 -2.55 0.77
CA ILE A 189 13.11 -3.58 -0.11
C ILE A 189 13.77 -3.51 -1.49
N THR A 190 13.82 -2.31 -2.09
CA THR A 190 14.16 -2.17 -3.50
C THR A 190 15.65 -2.07 -3.79
N HIS A 191 16.48 -1.56 -2.87
CA HIS A 191 17.93 -1.45 -3.10
C HIS A 191 18.60 -2.80 -3.41
N PRO A 192 18.37 -3.89 -2.64
CA PRO A 192 18.92 -5.19 -2.98
C PRO A 192 18.43 -5.70 -4.34
N LEU A 193 17.15 -5.45 -4.68
CA LEU A 193 16.57 -5.88 -5.95
C LEU A 193 17.20 -5.16 -7.15
N PHE A 194 17.44 -3.85 -7.04
CA PHE A 194 18.16 -3.09 -8.07
C PHE A 194 19.61 -3.58 -8.21
N SER A 195 20.27 -3.88 -7.08
CA SER A 195 21.65 -4.35 -7.10
C SER A 195 21.78 -5.75 -7.72
N GLU A 196 20.84 -6.64 -7.42
CA GLU A 196 20.77 -7.99 -8.01
C GLU A 196 20.49 -7.93 -9.51
N GLU A 197 19.50 -7.13 -9.94
CA GLU A 197 19.06 -7.13 -11.34
C GLU A 197 20.05 -6.39 -12.26
N LEU A 198 20.68 -5.30 -11.81
CA LEU A 198 21.64 -4.52 -12.62
C LEU A 198 23.10 -4.97 -12.43
N GLY A 199 23.39 -5.86 -11.47
CA GLY A 199 24.75 -6.33 -11.20
C GLY A 199 25.72 -5.26 -10.66
N VAL A 200 25.22 -4.09 -10.26
CA VAL A 200 26.02 -2.98 -9.72
C VAL A 200 25.60 -2.64 -8.28
N PRO A 201 26.50 -2.12 -7.44
CA PRO A 201 26.14 -1.62 -6.12
C PRO A 201 25.26 -0.36 -6.21
N VAL A 202 24.24 -0.29 -5.35
CA VAL A 202 23.46 0.93 -5.13
C VAL A 202 24.16 1.78 -4.07
N ASP A 203 24.64 2.97 -4.45
CA ASP A 203 25.32 3.89 -3.54
C ASP A 203 24.31 4.50 -2.55
N GLY A 204 24.58 4.30 -1.27
CA GLY A 204 23.72 4.71 -0.16
C GLY A 204 23.77 6.20 0.16
N LYS A 205 24.57 7.01 -0.56
CA LYS A 205 24.60 8.47 -0.38
C LYS A 205 23.20 9.04 -0.58
N THR A 206 22.52 9.26 0.55
CA THR A 206 21.26 9.98 0.63
C THR A 206 21.46 11.34 -0.01
N CYS A 207 20.97 11.51 -1.23
CA CYS A 207 20.70 12.83 -1.77
C CYS A 207 19.56 13.43 -0.95
N ASN A 208 19.88 13.97 0.23
CA ASN A 208 19.07 14.97 0.91
C ASN A 208 19.15 16.22 0.04
N MET A 209 18.38 16.27 -1.04
CA MET A 209 18.23 17.50 -1.82
C MET A 209 17.18 18.36 -1.11
N PRO A 210 17.57 19.48 -0.47
CA PRO A 210 16.62 20.54 -0.17
C PRO A 210 15.99 21.04 -1.47
N ARG A 211 14.75 21.52 -1.40
CA ARG A 211 13.86 21.91 -2.52
C ARG A 211 14.39 23.00 -3.48
N LEU A 212 15.67 23.35 -3.47
CA LEU A 212 16.20 24.56 -4.12
C LEU A 212 17.38 24.35 -5.08
N PHE A 213 17.79 23.12 -5.42
CA PHE A 213 18.87 22.93 -6.39
C PHE A 213 18.48 22.00 -7.55
N GLN A 214 17.82 22.56 -8.55
CA GLN A 214 17.89 22.09 -9.93
C GLN A 214 19.00 22.85 -10.65
N ALA A 215 20.26 22.45 -10.48
CA ALA A 215 21.37 22.81 -11.37
C ALA A 215 22.65 22.08 -10.96
N SER A 216 22.75 20.81 -11.33
CA SER A 216 24.01 20.15 -11.69
C SER A 216 23.65 18.76 -12.19
N GLN A 217 24.26 18.30 -13.29
CA GLN A 217 23.91 17.13 -14.08
C GLN A 217 23.54 15.90 -13.22
N LYS A 218 22.24 15.75 -12.93
CA LYS A 218 21.61 14.56 -12.35
C LYS A 218 20.30 14.38 -13.11
N GLN A 219 20.32 13.53 -14.14
CA GLN A 219 19.11 13.24 -14.88
C GLN A 219 18.24 12.29 -14.06
N THR A 220 17.04 12.79 -13.76
CA THR A 220 15.99 12.08 -13.03
C THR A 220 15.21 11.24 -14.02
N VAL A 221 15.29 9.92 -13.94
CA VAL A 221 14.34 9.05 -14.64
C VAL A 221 13.01 9.14 -13.88
N SER A 222 12.09 9.95 -14.38
CA SER A 222 10.73 10.04 -13.85
C SER A 222 9.91 8.92 -14.50
N ILE A 223 9.46 7.98 -13.68
CA ILE A 223 8.52 6.94 -14.11
C ILE A 223 7.13 7.52 -13.87
N HIS A 224 6.44 7.86 -14.95
CA HIS A 224 5.01 8.21 -14.94
C HIS A 224 4.15 6.96 -15.03
#